data_AF-A0A952E8V3-F1
#
_entry.id   AF-A0A952E8V3-F1
#
_cell.length_a   1.000
_cell.length_b   1.000
_cell.length_c   1.000
_cell.angle_alpha   90.00
_cell.angle_beta   90.00
_cell.angle_gamma   90.00
#
_symmetry.space_group_name_H-M   'P 1'
#
loop_
_entity.id
_entity.type
_entity.pdbx_description
1 polymer ?
#
loop_
_entity_poly.entity_id
_entity_poly.type
_entity_poly.pdbx_seq_one_letter_code
_entity_poly.pdbx_strand_id
1 'polypeptide(L)'
;MTAANYTDFLTLCRWRSRLATHFLPNFTNTLKVALLGGATTEMLEAPLMLALEAIGLGCRIHRSEYNSFAQEMLDATSATAEFKPEVAIVVSTPANLPSWLTPDDNLERVCQLVDEVCNYWLGLAV
;
A
#
# COMPACT_ATOMS: atom_id res chain seq x y z
N MET A 1 16.87 -8.44 7.19
CA MET A 1 17.47 -7.14 6.78
C MET A 1 18.11 -6.54 8.02
N THR A 2 19.42 -6.30 8.05
CA THR A 2 20.08 -5.63 9.18
C THR A 2 19.85 -4.12 9.10
N ALA A 3 20.04 -3.39 10.20
CA ALA A 3 19.90 -1.93 10.22
C ALA A 3 20.82 -1.23 9.19
N ALA A 4 22.03 -1.75 8.99
CA ALA A 4 22.97 -1.30 7.95
C ALA A 4 22.37 -1.39 6.53
N ASN A 5 21.73 -2.53 6.22
CA ASN A 5 21.12 -2.75 4.90
C ASN A 5 19.96 -1.78 4.62
N TYR A 6 19.25 -1.32 5.65
CA TYR A 6 18.18 -0.34 5.49
C TYR A 6 18.70 1.06 5.17
N THR A 7 19.75 1.52 5.87
CA THR A 7 20.36 2.82 5.61
C THR A 7 20.99 2.90 4.22
N ASP A 8 21.64 1.83 3.78
CA ASP A 8 22.21 1.73 2.43
C ASP A 8 21.10 1.78 1.37
N PHE A 9 20.02 1.06 1.60
CA PHE A 9 18.87 1.06 0.69
C PHE A 9 18.19 2.45 0.59
N LEU A 10 18.02 3.16 1.71
CA LEU A 10 17.52 4.54 1.67
C LEU A 10 18.48 5.48 0.93
N THR A 11 19.78 5.25 1.05
CA THR A 11 20.79 6.00 0.29
C THR A 11 20.59 5.77 -1.21
N LEU A 12 20.42 4.52 -1.64
CA LEU A 12 20.12 4.21 -3.05
C LEU A 12 18.84 4.89 -3.55
N CYS A 13 17.77 4.93 -2.74
CA CYS A 13 16.54 5.64 -3.10
C CYS A 13 16.80 7.12 -3.39
N ARG A 14 17.60 7.79 -2.54
CA ARG A 14 17.97 9.20 -2.74
C ARG A 14 18.80 9.42 -4.00
N TRP A 15 19.74 8.52 -4.28
CA TRP A 15 20.55 8.57 -5.49
C TRP A 15 19.69 8.38 -6.73
N ARG A 16 18.78 7.41 -6.73
CA ARG A 16 17.81 7.18 -7.81
C ARG A 16 16.98 8.44 -8.07
N SER A 17 16.45 9.10 -7.04
CA SER A 17 15.68 10.35 -7.23
C SER A 17 16.51 11.48 -7.84
N ARG A 18 17.80 11.57 -7.52
CA ARG A 18 18.73 12.54 -8.14
C ARG A 18 19.08 12.19 -9.59
N LEU A 19 19.16 10.90 -9.92
CA LEU A 19 19.43 10.46 -11.29
C LEU A 19 18.20 10.63 -12.18
N ALA A 20 17.00 10.41 -11.63
CA ALA A 20 15.73 10.54 -12.36
C ALA A 20 15.50 11.93 -12.96
N THR A 21 16.10 12.99 -12.41
CA THR A 21 16.01 14.36 -12.98
C THR A 21 16.83 14.53 -14.26
N HIS A 22 17.82 13.67 -14.49
CA HIS A 22 18.74 13.74 -15.63
C HIS A 22 18.57 12.57 -16.59
N PHE A 23 18.10 11.43 -16.09
CA PHE A 23 17.97 10.19 -16.83
C PHE A 23 16.72 9.46 -16.36
N LEU A 24 15.71 9.39 -17.24
CA LEU A 24 14.57 8.52 -17.04
C LEU A 24 14.85 7.19 -17.75
N PRO A 25 15.09 6.10 -17.01
CA PRO A 25 15.21 4.79 -17.62
C PRO A 25 13.96 4.47 -18.42
N ASN A 26 14.14 4.06 -19.68
CA ASN A 26 13.05 3.67 -20.55
C ASN A 26 12.76 2.19 -20.34
N PHE A 27 11.70 1.88 -19.61
CA PHE A 27 11.29 0.50 -19.36
C PHE A 27 10.28 0.06 -20.42
N THR A 28 10.50 -1.12 -20.99
CA THR A 28 9.58 -1.73 -21.96
C THR A 28 8.25 -2.11 -21.31
N ASN A 29 8.27 -2.42 -20.00
CA ASN A 29 7.07 -2.72 -19.22
C ASN A 29 6.99 -1.77 -18.01
N THR A 30 5.87 -1.05 -17.89
CA THR A 30 5.63 -0.11 -16.77
C THR A 30 4.38 -0.52 -16.02
N LEU A 31 4.56 -0.97 -14.77
CA LEU A 31 3.48 -1.45 -13.92
C LEU A 31 2.74 -0.27 -13.27
N LYS A 32 1.41 -0.28 -13.30
CA LYS A 32 0.57 0.64 -12.53
C LYS A 32 0.28 0.08 -11.15
N VAL A 33 0.80 0.71 -10.11
CA VAL A 33 0.63 0.29 -8.72
C VAL A 33 -0.20 1.31 -7.96
N ALA A 34 -1.29 0.87 -7.31
CA ALA A 34 -1.99 1.67 -6.33
C ALA A 34 -1.46 1.35 -4.92
N LEU A 35 -1.16 2.38 -4.14
CA LEU A 35 -0.68 2.28 -2.76
C LEU A 35 -1.74 2.89 -1.85
N LEU A 36 -2.52 2.01 -1.20
CA LEU A 36 -3.70 2.37 -0.45
C LEU A 36 -3.44 2.17 1.04
N GLY A 37 -3.49 3.23 1.83
CA GLY A 37 -3.01 3.21 3.21
C GLY A 37 -4.09 3.53 4.24
N GLY A 38 -4.24 2.68 5.25
CA GLY A 38 -4.72 3.05 6.59
C GLY A 38 -3.63 3.70 7.47
N ALA A 39 -2.41 3.81 6.94
CA ALA A 39 -1.24 4.46 7.53
C ALA A 39 -0.60 5.45 6.55
N THR A 40 0.38 6.23 7.00
CA THR A 40 1.24 7.02 6.12
C THR A 40 2.07 6.11 5.23
N THR A 41 1.87 6.19 3.91
CA THR A 41 2.54 5.33 2.91
C THR A 41 3.61 6.05 2.10
N GLU A 42 3.86 7.34 2.35
CA GLU A 42 4.84 8.17 1.63
C GLU A 42 6.24 7.56 1.57
N MET A 43 6.65 6.91 2.66
CA MET A 43 7.98 6.30 2.75
C MET A 43 8.13 5.04 1.88
N LEU A 44 7.04 4.47 1.36
CA LEU A 44 7.09 3.23 0.58
C LEU A 44 7.28 3.46 -0.92
N GLU A 45 6.95 4.66 -1.42
CA GLU A 45 6.96 4.94 -2.85
C GLU A 45 8.37 4.76 -3.46
N ALA A 46 9.36 5.51 -2.97
CA ALA A 46 10.73 5.44 -3.51
C ALA A 46 11.38 4.05 -3.37
N PRO A 47 11.27 3.36 -2.22
CA PRO A 47 11.64 1.96 -2.09
C PRO A 47 11.04 1.04 -3.14
N LEU A 48 9.72 1.15 -3.35
CA LEU A 48 9.00 0.28 -4.27
C LEU A 48 9.43 0.52 -5.71
N MET A 49 9.57 1.79 -6.11
CA MET A 49 10.10 2.13 -7.42
C MET A 49 11.48 1.52 -7.63
N LEU A 50 12.42 1.76 -6.72
CA LEU A 50 13.78 1.25 -6.85
C LEU A 50 13.82 -0.29 -6.93
N ALA A 51 13.01 -0.98 -6.13
CA ALA A 51 12.95 -2.44 -6.13
C ALA A 51 12.42 -2.99 -7.46
N LEU A 52 11.40 -2.36 -8.05
CA LEU A 52 10.85 -2.75 -9.35
C LEU A 52 11.85 -2.44 -10.49
N GLU A 53 12.50 -1.29 -10.44
CA GLU A 53 13.53 -0.92 -11.42
C GLU A 53 14.72 -1.89 -11.39
N ALA A 54 15.13 -2.35 -10.21
CA ALA A 54 16.21 -3.31 -10.03
C ALA A 54 15.93 -4.67 -10.67
N ILE A 55 14.65 -5.02 -10.89
CA ILE A 55 14.23 -6.23 -11.62
C ILE A 55 13.81 -5.94 -13.07
N GLY A 56 14.10 -4.74 -13.58
CA GLY A 56 13.84 -4.35 -14.96
C GLY A 56 12.40 -3.90 -15.24
N LEU A 57 11.61 -3.58 -14.22
CA LEU A 57 10.26 -3.06 -14.36
C LEU A 57 10.21 -1.56 -14.08
N GLY A 58 9.58 -0.81 -14.97
CA GLY A 58 9.14 0.55 -14.66
C GLY A 58 7.90 0.51 -13.79
N CYS A 59 7.60 1.60 -13.10
CA CYS A 59 6.34 1.71 -12.38
C CYS A 59 5.79 3.14 -12.36
N ARG A 60 4.46 3.23 -12.33
CA ARG A 60 3.71 4.44 -11.97
C ARG A 60 2.96 4.12 -10.69
N ILE A 61 3.10 4.97 -9.68
CA ILE A 61 2.46 4.77 -8.40
C ILE A 61 1.35 5.82 -8.25
N HIS A 62 0.14 5.36 -7.95
CA HIS A 62 -0.93 6.19 -7.41
C HIS A 62 -1.01 5.94 -5.91
N ARG A 63 -0.97 6.99 -5.10
CA ARG A 63 -1.06 6.89 -3.65
C ARG A 63 -2.40 7.48 -3.20
N SER A 64 -3.14 6.73 -2.40
CA SER A 64 -4.34 7.27 -1.77
C SER A 64 -3.99 8.20 -0.61
N GLU A 65 -4.95 9.03 -0.24
CA GLU A 65 -4.90 9.74 1.03
C GLU A 65 -4.96 8.77 2.23
N TYR A 66 -4.59 9.29 3.40
CA TYR A 66 -4.60 8.54 4.65
C TYR A 66 -6.01 8.05 4.98
N ASN A 67 -6.13 6.75 5.26
CA ASN A 67 -7.37 6.09 5.68
C ASN A 67 -8.53 6.18 4.68
N SER A 68 -8.24 6.36 3.38
CA SER A 68 -9.25 6.41 2.32
C SER A 68 -9.34 5.13 1.47
N PHE A 69 -8.56 4.09 1.79
CA PHE A 69 -8.43 2.89 0.96
C PHE A 69 -9.76 2.20 0.66
N ALA A 70 -10.70 2.16 1.61
CA ALA A 70 -12.02 1.58 1.42
C ALA A 70 -12.79 2.34 0.34
N GLN A 71 -12.89 3.67 0.47
CA GLN A 71 -13.55 4.53 -0.50
C GLN A 71 -12.88 4.42 -1.88
N GLU A 72 -11.55 4.49 -1.93
CA GLU A 72 -10.79 4.38 -3.18
C GLU A 72 -11.01 3.05 -3.92
N MET A 73 -11.21 1.95 -3.20
CA MET A 73 -11.45 0.63 -3.80
C MET A 73 -12.91 0.42 -4.24
N LEU A 74 -13.86 1.06 -3.57
CA LEU A 74 -15.28 0.78 -3.71
C LEU A 74 -16.01 1.79 -4.61
N ASP A 75 -15.55 3.04 -4.62
CA ASP A 75 -16.11 4.08 -5.47
C ASP A 75 -15.55 3.95 -6.90
N ALA A 76 -16.43 3.63 -7.86
CA ALA A 76 -16.07 3.52 -9.27
C ALA A 76 -15.59 4.85 -9.90
N THR A 77 -15.81 5.97 -9.22
CA THR A 77 -15.36 7.31 -9.61
C THR A 77 -14.12 7.77 -8.85
N SER A 78 -13.52 6.90 -8.03
CA SER A 78 -12.31 7.23 -7.28
C SER A 78 -11.09 7.47 -8.18
N ALA A 79 -10.11 8.20 -7.67
CA ALA A 79 -8.84 8.41 -8.37
C ALA A 79 -8.11 7.08 -8.62
N THR A 80 -8.24 6.11 -7.70
CA THR A 80 -7.71 4.75 -7.88
C THR A 80 -8.42 4.01 -9.02
N ALA A 81 -9.75 4.10 -9.10
CA ALA A 81 -10.52 3.48 -10.17
C ALA A 81 -10.15 4.07 -11.55
N GLU A 82 -10.00 5.40 -11.63
CA GLU A 82 -9.54 6.08 -12.85
C GLU A 82 -8.10 5.72 -13.23
N PHE A 83 -7.23 5.56 -12.24
CA PHE A 83 -5.84 5.18 -12.44
C PHE A 83 -5.71 3.79 -13.10
N LYS A 84 -6.66 2.87 -12.80
CA LYS A 84 -6.71 1.48 -13.27
C LYS A 84 -5.41 0.73 -12.92
N PRO A 85 -5.13 0.52 -11.62
CA PRO A 85 -3.94 -0.21 -11.20
C PRO A 85 -3.97 -1.66 -11.68
N GLU A 86 -2.81 -2.18 -12.02
CA GLU A 86 -2.60 -3.61 -12.27
C GLU A 86 -2.35 -4.35 -10.95
N VAL A 87 -1.79 -3.65 -9.97
CA VAL A 87 -1.52 -4.16 -8.62
C VAL A 87 -1.95 -3.12 -7.60
N ALA A 88 -2.69 -3.55 -6.57
CA ALA A 88 -3.00 -2.73 -5.41
C ALA A 88 -2.25 -3.25 -4.18
N ILE A 89 -1.55 -2.37 -3.48
CA ILE A 89 -0.90 -2.63 -2.20
C ILE A 89 -1.74 -1.96 -1.13
N VAL A 90 -2.36 -2.75 -0.27
CA VAL A 90 -3.16 -2.25 0.86
C VAL A 90 -2.34 -2.35 2.14
N VAL A 91 -2.11 -1.22 2.79
CA VAL A 91 -1.42 -1.13 4.08
C VAL A 91 -2.47 -0.86 5.14
N SER A 92 -2.95 -1.91 5.81
CA SER A 92 -3.88 -1.79 6.93
C SER A 92 -3.14 -1.75 8.27
N THR A 93 -3.80 -1.19 9.28
CA THR A 93 -3.35 -1.07 10.66
C THR A 93 -4.44 -1.54 11.61
N PRO A 94 -4.12 -1.83 12.88
CA PRO A 94 -5.11 -2.06 13.93
C PRO A 94 -6.22 -1.01 14.01
N ALA A 95 -5.92 0.26 13.70
CA ALA A 95 -6.90 1.36 13.73
C ALA A 95 -7.99 1.21 12.66
N ASN A 96 -7.81 0.32 11.68
CA ASN A 96 -8.81 0.05 10.66
C ASN A 96 -9.79 -1.05 11.10
N LEU A 97 -9.60 -1.71 12.24
CA LEU A 97 -10.58 -2.67 12.73
C LEU A 97 -11.75 -1.93 13.42
N PRO A 98 -13.01 -2.25 13.09
CA PRO A 98 -14.18 -1.64 13.73
C PRO A 98 -14.32 -2.00 15.22
N SER A 99 -13.73 -3.12 15.62
CA SER A 99 -13.73 -3.63 16.99
C SER A 99 -12.39 -4.30 17.32
N TRP A 100 -12.03 -4.30 18.61
CA TRP A 100 -10.76 -4.85 19.10
C TRP A 100 -11.01 -5.85 20.25
N LEU A 101 -10.07 -6.77 20.40
CA LEU A 101 -10.07 -7.75 21.49
C LEU A 101 -9.69 -7.10 22.83
N THR A 102 -10.30 -7.60 23.90
CA THR A 102 -9.88 -7.35 25.27
C THR A 102 -9.06 -8.53 25.80
N PRO A 103 -8.15 -8.32 26.76
CA PRO A 103 -7.31 -9.40 27.30
C PRO A 103 -8.08 -10.59 27.89
N ASP A 104 -9.32 -10.38 28.30
CA ASP A 104 -10.18 -11.39 28.94
C ASP A 104 -11.04 -12.17 27.94
N ASP A 105 -10.99 -11.84 26.64
CA ASP A 105 -11.78 -12.51 25.63
C ASP A 105 -11.35 -13.97 25.44
N ASN A 106 -12.34 -14.86 25.41
CA ASN A 106 -12.12 -16.28 25.14
C ASN A 106 -12.09 -16.57 23.63
N LEU A 107 -11.72 -17.79 23.25
CA LEU A 107 -11.61 -18.21 21.85
C LEU A 107 -12.93 -18.04 21.08
N GLU A 108 -14.07 -18.28 21.71
CA GLU A 108 -15.38 -18.13 21.08
C GLU A 108 -15.64 -16.67 20.70
N ARG A 109 -15.35 -15.73 21.60
CA ARG A 109 -15.48 -14.29 21.33
C ARG A 109 -14.52 -13.82 20.24
N VAL A 110 -13.30 -14.37 20.20
CA VAL A 110 -12.34 -14.10 19.12
C VAL A 110 -12.91 -14.50 17.76
N CYS A 111 -13.47 -15.70 17.63
CA CYS A 111 -14.08 -16.15 16.38
C CYS A 111 -15.24 -15.24 15.95
N GLN A 112 -16.12 -14.88 16.89
CA GLN A 112 -17.24 -13.97 16.62
C GLN A 112 -16.76 -12.59 16.13
N LEU A 113 -15.71 -12.03 16.75
CA LEU A 113 -15.14 -10.75 16.34
C LEU A 113 -14.52 -10.80 14.94
N VAL A 114 -13.87 -11.91 14.57
CA VAL A 114 -13.37 -12.10 13.20
C VAL A 114 -14.52 -12.05 12.21
N ASP A 115 -15.62 -12.75 12.48
CA ASP A 115 -16.81 -12.73 11.61
C ASP A 115 -17.44 -11.34 11.54
N GLU A 116 -17.56 -10.62 12.67
CA GLU A 116 -18.07 -9.24 12.71
C GLU A 116 -17.22 -8.30 11.84
N VAL A 117 -15.89 -8.37 11.97
CA VAL A 117 -14.95 -7.54 11.17
C VAL A 117 -15.05 -7.89 9.69
N CYS A 118 -15.07 -9.19 9.34
CA CYS A 118 -15.21 -9.63 7.95
C CYS A 118 -16.54 -9.14 7.34
N ASN A 119 -17.65 -9.30 8.06
CA ASN A 119 -18.96 -8.85 7.61
C ASN A 119 -19.05 -7.34 7.45
N TYR A 120 -18.43 -6.57 8.36
CA TYR A 120 -18.32 -5.13 8.23
C TYR A 120 -17.65 -4.75 6.90
N TRP A 121 -16.48 -5.33 6.60
CA TRP A 121 -15.74 -5.03 5.38
C TRP A 121 -16.45 -5.48 4.10
N LEU A 122 -17.05 -6.68 4.11
CA LEU A 122 -17.82 -7.19 2.97
C LEU A 122 -19.09 -6.36 2.73
N GLY A 123 -19.72 -5.86 3.80
CA GLY A 123 -20.90 -5.01 3.71
C GLY A 123 -20.64 -3.66 3.05
N LEU A 124 -19.38 -3.18 3.03
CA LEU A 124 -19.02 -1.97 2.30
C LEU A 124 -18.98 -2.17 0.78
N ALA A 125 -18.87 -3.42 0.31
CA ALA A 125 -18.74 -3.76 -1.11
C ALA A 125 -20.06 -3.98 -1.84
N VAL A 126 -21.20 -3.72 -1.18
CA VAL A 126 -22.57 -3.91 -1.70
C VAL A 126 -23.15 -2.56 -2.11
#